data_AF-A0A1J4J3E2-F1
#
_entry.id   AF-A0A1J4J3E2-F1
#
_cell.length_a   1.000
_cell.length_b   1.000
_cell.length_c   1.000
_cell.angle_alpha   90.00
_cell.angle_beta   90.00
_cell.angle_gamma   90.00
#
_symmetry.space_group_name_H-M   'P 1'
#
loop_
_entity.id
_entity.type
_entity.pdbx_description
1 polymer ?
#
loop_
_entity_poly.entity_id
_entity_poly.type
_entity_poly.pdbx_seq_one_letter_code
_entity_poly.pdbx_strand_id
1 'polypeptide(L)'
;MSADLCPDGNPICPLPYQFKSLLYNTLFSDFTIHVHNAPTEKLRHIPTHRFLLDSFSGYFHQLFNDMPNEKSLSVYFPDWATPGIYAILEFIYKGGKMKFTNENIGPITYIVFIWEISSLQDECLNELNNFTDPFQSLTILSHISSLIPEKSAAEQKLIENVALNLSLFDKTQCEDLSFQLFEKISSYAYDHLSKNDTYCALCEAIEHYFQKNIVRLGSHEFNQMIRIFSMKSGHSGIISLYKIGLTYGWNIKNCESKILHAWERLDQDKLSKLPIDSLQRLLHENYLNTKSEDNLVDFIFLVHKNQPEEDITCLFKELRFRLLSKESKEKIKQSKIEIPYEILNGQIPNRITGRLPRSRIKCLILGACDDSALADLKHMLNSSWIKDSHIVTQRADTPYDIDFTQFHTIFVFGFYKFWNPEKSTVSQLLYQYHCAGGGLIIAYGAHRADSYGIGEPLKSALPIEYETSNEIMNSASLNDKKKRYSGCKHMRVKSLKARADGIVESYWNDGVPFLIKKHETGQNGAIYVLNATPCSVEVISDQWEGNDNSIIRLFGNVVVSSANYITLPNKKCNE
;
A
#
# COMPACT_ATOMS: atom_id res chain seq x y z
N MET A 1 70.84 22.73 -15.76
CA MET A 1 69.60 22.58 -16.55
C MET A 1 68.52 22.16 -15.59
N SER A 2 67.66 23.11 -15.21
CA SER A 2 66.58 22.96 -14.23
C SER A 2 65.46 22.11 -14.80
N ALA A 3 64.94 21.21 -13.98
CA ALA A 3 63.69 20.49 -14.24
C ALA A 3 62.53 21.44 -13.93
N ASP A 4 61.70 21.72 -14.94
CA ASP A 4 60.44 22.44 -14.75
C ASP A 4 59.43 21.50 -14.10
N LEU A 5 59.05 21.83 -12.86
CA LEU A 5 57.97 21.20 -12.10
C LEU A 5 56.63 21.77 -12.57
N CYS A 6 55.61 20.91 -12.67
CA CYS A 6 54.24 21.33 -12.95
C CYS A 6 53.70 22.28 -11.86
N PRO A 7 52.80 23.23 -12.19
CA PRO A 7 52.37 24.30 -11.28
C PRO A 7 51.54 23.83 -10.08
N ASP A 8 51.03 22.59 -10.08
CA ASP A 8 49.95 22.18 -9.17
C ASP A 8 50.39 21.25 -8.03
N GLY A 9 51.70 21.03 -7.82
CA GLY A 9 52.21 20.33 -6.62
C GLY A 9 51.82 18.84 -6.48
N ASN A 10 51.12 18.26 -7.46
CA ASN A 10 50.85 16.81 -7.52
C ASN A 10 52.08 16.07 -8.08
N PRO A 11 52.74 15.17 -7.33
CA PRO A 11 54.03 14.61 -7.73
C PRO A 11 54.00 13.63 -8.90
N ILE A 12 52.83 13.21 -9.41
CA ILE A 12 52.74 12.24 -10.51
C ILE A 12 51.51 12.57 -11.35
N CYS A 13 51.69 13.36 -12.41
CA CYS A 13 50.82 13.25 -13.57
C CYS A 13 51.34 12.03 -14.35
N PRO A 14 50.62 10.90 -14.47
CA PRO A 14 51.14 9.72 -15.14
C PRO A 14 51.53 10.10 -16.56
N LEU A 15 52.80 9.83 -16.90
CA LEU A 15 53.36 10.12 -18.22
C LEU A 15 52.40 9.63 -19.31
N PRO A 16 52.13 10.43 -20.36
CA PRO A 16 51.22 10.01 -21.41
C PRO A 16 51.76 8.76 -22.12
N TYR A 17 51.00 7.67 -22.09
CA TYR A 17 51.02 6.61 -23.12
C TYR A 17 52.26 5.70 -23.29
N GLN A 18 53.02 5.36 -22.23
CA GLN A 18 54.21 4.50 -22.43
C GLN A 18 54.02 3.00 -22.21
N PHE A 19 52.89 2.53 -21.66
CA PHE A 19 52.74 1.12 -21.28
C PHE A 19 51.84 0.28 -22.19
N LYS A 20 51.26 0.85 -23.26
CA LYS A 20 50.39 0.11 -24.19
C LYS A 20 51.06 -1.13 -24.78
N SER A 21 52.35 -1.06 -25.08
CA SER A 21 53.14 -2.18 -25.62
C SER A 21 53.43 -3.29 -24.59
N LEU A 22 53.22 -2.99 -23.29
CA LEU A 22 53.38 -3.95 -22.20
C LEU A 22 52.10 -4.76 -21.92
N LEU A 23 50.94 -4.31 -22.40
CA LEU A 23 49.70 -5.06 -22.22
C LEU A 23 49.79 -6.40 -22.96
N TYR A 24 49.56 -7.51 -22.24
CA TYR A 24 49.75 -8.89 -22.71
C TYR A 24 51.20 -9.29 -23.06
N ASN A 25 52.17 -8.44 -22.72
CA ASN A 25 53.58 -8.74 -22.91
C ASN A 25 54.16 -9.37 -21.64
N THR A 26 54.92 -10.45 -21.77
CA THR A 26 55.60 -11.09 -20.64
C THR A 26 56.85 -10.32 -20.19
N LEU A 27 57.35 -9.40 -21.02
CA LEU A 27 58.50 -8.57 -20.72
C LEU A 27 58.20 -7.66 -19.51
N PHE A 28 59.02 -7.78 -18.45
CA PHE A 28 58.88 -7.07 -17.17
C PHE A 28 57.60 -7.37 -16.37
N SER A 29 56.80 -8.35 -16.80
CA SER A 29 55.66 -8.81 -16.01
C SER A 29 56.15 -9.54 -14.76
N ASP A 30 55.72 -9.05 -13.60
CA ASP A 30 56.01 -9.59 -12.28
C ASP A 30 54.76 -10.16 -11.59
N PHE A 31 53.62 -10.16 -12.29
CA PHE A 31 52.34 -10.70 -11.80
C PHE A 31 51.47 -11.23 -12.92
N THR A 32 50.76 -12.33 -12.71
CA THR A 32 49.83 -12.91 -13.70
C THR A 32 48.41 -12.96 -13.18
N ILE A 33 47.43 -12.44 -13.93
CA ILE A 33 46.01 -12.63 -13.64
C ILE A 33 45.51 -13.85 -14.42
N HIS A 34 44.96 -14.83 -13.72
CA HIS A 34 44.35 -16.02 -14.29
C HIS A 34 42.83 -15.84 -14.33
N VAL A 35 42.27 -15.64 -15.52
CA VAL A 35 40.84 -15.49 -15.78
C VAL A 35 40.28 -16.83 -16.24
N HIS A 36 39.63 -17.56 -15.33
CA HIS A 36 39.21 -18.95 -15.60
C HIS A 36 38.16 -19.08 -16.70
N ASN A 37 37.25 -18.11 -16.80
CA ASN A 37 36.15 -18.04 -17.76
C ASN A 37 36.38 -16.96 -18.83
N ALA A 38 37.63 -16.78 -19.27
CA ALA A 38 37.94 -15.87 -20.37
C ALA A 38 37.10 -16.19 -21.62
N PRO A 39 36.55 -15.17 -22.32
CA PRO A 39 35.94 -15.35 -23.63
C PRO A 39 36.91 -16.03 -24.60
N THR A 40 36.39 -16.80 -25.56
CA THR A 40 37.19 -17.64 -26.48
C THR A 40 38.31 -16.88 -27.20
N GLU A 41 38.11 -15.59 -27.46
CA GLU A 41 39.05 -14.71 -28.17
C GLU A 41 40.05 -13.98 -27.26
N LYS A 42 39.98 -14.20 -25.94
CA LYS A 42 40.78 -13.49 -24.94
C LYS A 42 41.74 -14.43 -24.21
N LEU A 43 42.86 -13.86 -23.75
CA LEU A 43 43.87 -14.61 -22.99
C LEU A 43 43.36 -14.95 -21.59
N ARG A 44 43.52 -16.22 -21.20
CA ARG A 44 43.24 -16.71 -19.82
C ARG A 44 44.32 -16.35 -18.83
N HIS A 45 45.57 -16.29 -19.29
CA HIS A 45 46.73 -15.94 -18.49
C HIS A 45 47.21 -14.58 -18.97
N ILE A 46 46.96 -13.55 -18.15
CA ILE A 46 47.25 -12.17 -18.51
C ILE A 46 48.50 -11.76 -17.73
N PRO A 47 49.67 -11.64 -18.39
CA PRO A 47 50.84 -11.06 -17.75
C PRO A 47 50.56 -9.58 -17.49
N THR A 48 50.84 -9.16 -16.26
CA THR A 48 50.60 -7.81 -15.74
C THR A 48 51.80 -7.31 -14.94
N HIS A 49 51.78 -6.02 -14.60
CA HIS A 49 52.85 -5.31 -13.88
C HIS A 49 52.27 -4.77 -12.58
N ARG A 50 52.82 -5.19 -11.43
CA ARG A 50 52.29 -4.85 -10.11
C ARG A 50 52.20 -3.35 -9.91
N PHE A 51 53.24 -2.61 -10.29
CA PHE A 51 53.26 -1.15 -10.13
C PHE A 51 52.09 -0.46 -10.85
N LEU A 52 51.64 -0.97 -12.00
CA LEU A 52 50.50 -0.41 -12.73
C LEU A 52 49.17 -0.75 -12.04
N LEU A 53 49.00 -2.00 -11.62
CA LEU A 53 47.78 -2.39 -10.90
C LEU A 53 47.67 -1.66 -9.55
N ASP A 54 48.77 -1.60 -8.80
CA ASP A 54 48.93 -0.89 -7.53
C ASP A 54 48.58 0.60 -7.64
N SER A 55 49.05 1.26 -8.69
CA SER A 55 48.85 2.71 -8.88
C SER A 55 47.41 3.10 -9.22
N PHE A 56 46.62 2.17 -9.78
CA PHE A 56 45.28 2.47 -10.32
C PHE A 56 44.14 1.80 -9.52
N SER A 57 44.42 0.82 -8.67
CA SER A 57 43.40 0.01 -7.99
C SER A 57 43.71 -0.12 -6.49
N GLY A 58 42.77 0.35 -5.66
CA GLY A 58 42.85 0.19 -4.20
C GLY A 58 42.93 -1.28 -3.78
N TYR A 59 42.17 -2.15 -4.46
CA TYR A 59 42.20 -3.59 -4.26
C TYR A 59 43.60 -4.19 -4.47
N PHE A 60 44.24 -3.89 -5.62
CA PHE A 60 45.57 -4.44 -5.90
C PHE A 60 46.64 -3.83 -4.99
N HIS A 61 46.50 -2.56 -4.61
CA HIS A 61 47.36 -1.94 -3.63
C HIS A 61 47.36 -2.70 -2.29
N GLN A 62 46.16 -2.96 -1.76
CA GLN A 62 46.02 -3.75 -0.55
C GLN A 62 46.54 -5.19 -0.74
N LEU A 63 46.19 -5.85 -1.85
CA LEU A 63 46.64 -7.21 -2.15
C LEU A 63 48.17 -7.34 -2.12
N PHE A 64 48.88 -6.39 -2.71
CA PHE A 64 50.34 -6.46 -2.79
C PHE A 64 51.03 -6.07 -1.48
N ASN A 65 50.41 -5.19 -0.69
CA ASN A 65 50.88 -4.91 0.67
C ASN A 65 50.74 -6.14 1.58
N ASP A 66 49.59 -6.83 1.51
CA ASP A 66 49.31 -8.01 2.34
C ASP A 66 50.09 -9.24 1.87
N MET A 67 50.31 -9.37 0.55
CA MET A 67 50.96 -10.53 -0.07
C MET A 67 52.07 -10.12 -1.06
N PRO A 68 53.20 -9.58 -0.57
CA PRO A 68 54.26 -9.04 -1.43
C PRO A 68 54.98 -10.09 -2.28
N ASN A 69 54.94 -11.36 -1.89
CA ASN A 69 55.59 -12.46 -2.64
C ASN A 69 54.67 -13.16 -3.65
N GLU A 70 53.37 -12.82 -3.67
CA GLU A 70 52.41 -13.45 -4.57
C GLU A 70 52.72 -13.07 -6.03
N LYS A 71 52.74 -14.08 -6.91
CA LYS A 71 53.11 -13.89 -8.33
C LYS A 71 51.91 -14.02 -9.26
N SER A 72 50.76 -14.40 -8.74
CA SER A 72 49.57 -14.62 -9.53
C SER A 72 48.29 -14.38 -8.74
N LEU A 73 47.23 -13.97 -9.43
CA LEU A 73 45.88 -13.96 -8.89
C LEU A 73 44.96 -14.75 -9.81
N SER A 74 44.32 -15.77 -9.27
CA SER A 74 43.19 -16.40 -9.94
C SER A 74 41.92 -15.65 -9.63
N VAL A 75 41.28 -15.11 -10.67
CA VAL A 75 39.99 -14.42 -10.56
C VAL A 75 38.88 -15.30 -11.13
N TYR A 76 37.78 -15.37 -10.39
CA TYR A 76 36.59 -16.11 -10.78
C TYR A 76 35.39 -15.17 -10.73
N PHE A 77 35.23 -14.38 -11.79
CA PHE A 77 34.10 -13.47 -11.95
C PHE A 77 32.96 -14.17 -12.70
N PRO A 78 31.70 -13.71 -12.56
CA PRO A 78 30.63 -14.17 -13.42
C PRO A 78 30.95 -13.98 -14.91
N ASP A 79 30.44 -14.85 -15.78
CA ASP A 79 30.69 -14.78 -17.23
C ASP A 79 30.31 -13.43 -17.82
N TRP A 80 29.22 -12.83 -17.33
CA TRP A 80 28.75 -11.52 -17.76
C TRP A 80 29.73 -10.40 -17.37
N ALA A 81 30.41 -10.48 -16.23
CA ALA A 81 31.31 -9.44 -15.72
C ALA A 81 32.72 -9.53 -16.29
N THR A 82 33.13 -10.74 -16.70
CA THR A 82 34.49 -11.07 -17.15
C THR A 82 35.01 -10.19 -18.30
N PRO A 83 34.20 -9.81 -19.33
CA PRO A 83 34.62 -8.85 -20.34
C PRO A 83 35.12 -7.50 -19.77
N GLY A 84 34.59 -7.08 -18.62
CA GLY A 84 34.99 -5.84 -17.93
C GLY A 84 36.46 -5.84 -17.51
N ILE A 85 37.03 -7.00 -17.15
CA ILE A 85 38.45 -7.14 -16.77
C ILE A 85 39.35 -6.66 -17.90
N TYR A 86 39.08 -7.12 -19.12
CA TYR A 86 39.89 -6.78 -20.30
C TYR A 86 39.77 -5.30 -20.64
N ALA A 87 38.56 -4.74 -20.54
CA ALA A 87 38.36 -3.32 -20.78
C ALA A 87 39.13 -2.47 -19.77
N ILE A 88 39.16 -2.89 -18.50
CA ILE A 88 39.87 -2.19 -17.42
C ILE A 88 41.39 -2.31 -17.57
N LEU A 89 41.91 -3.49 -17.90
CA LEU A 89 43.34 -3.63 -18.19
C LEU A 89 43.75 -2.83 -19.41
N GLU A 90 42.90 -2.77 -20.44
CA GLU A 90 43.13 -1.89 -21.57
C GLU A 90 43.17 -0.41 -21.17
N PHE A 91 42.27 0.03 -20.28
CA PHE A 91 42.30 1.39 -19.71
C PHE A 91 43.60 1.67 -18.95
N ILE A 92 43.99 0.80 -18.01
CA ILE A 92 45.19 0.97 -17.17
C ILE A 92 46.45 1.11 -18.03
N TYR A 93 46.60 0.27 -19.07
CA TYR A 93 47.82 0.23 -19.87
C TYR A 93 47.84 1.23 -21.03
N LYS A 94 46.71 1.42 -21.70
CA LYS A 94 46.64 2.30 -22.88
C LYS A 94 46.40 3.74 -22.49
N GLY A 95 45.81 4.01 -21.33
CA GLY A 95 45.33 5.34 -20.95
C GLY A 95 44.21 5.86 -21.85
N GLY A 96 43.68 7.03 -21.51
CA GLY A 96 42.62 7.72 -22.27
C GLY A 96 41.21 7.52 -21.68
N LYS A 97 40.20 7.99 -22.41
CA LYS A 97 38.79 7.87 -21.99
C LYS A 97 38.27 6.45 -22.19
N MET A 98 37.55 5.96 -21.19
CA MET A 98 36.87 4.67 -21.27
C MET A 98 35.72 4.76 -22.29
N LYS A 99 35.51 3.71 -23.07
CA LYS A 99 34.39 3.66 -24.03
C LYS A 99 33.28 2.80 -23.48
N PHE A 100 32.20 3.46 -23.09
CA PHE A 100 30.99 2.80 -22.60
C PHE A 100 30.02 2.53 -23.75
N THR A 101 29.41 1.35 -23.70
CA THR A 101 28.35 0.87 -24.59
C THR A 101 27.29 0.20 -23.73
N ASN A 102 26.11 -0.03 -24.31
CA ASN A 102 25.02 -0.70 -23.59
C ASN A 102 25.39 -2.11 -23.11
N GLU A 103 26.30 -2.78 -23.82
CA GLU A 103 26.72 -4.14 -23.52
C GLU A 103 27.83 -4.20 -22.46
N ASN A 104 28.67 -3.16 -22.35
CA ASN A 104 29.86 -3.22 -21.51
C ASN A 104 29.77 -2.37 -20.22
N ILE A 105 28.81 -1.46 -20.10
CA ILE A 105 28.71 -0.57 -18.92
C ILE A 105 28.51 -1.35 -17.62
N GLY A 106 27.64 -2.37 -17.60
CA GLY A 106 27.43 -3.23 -16.43
C GLY A 106 28.71 -3.98 -16.02
N PRO A 107 29.33 -4.76 -16.93
CA PRO A 107 30.59 -5.45 -16.67
C PRO A 107 31.73 -4.53 -16.22
N ILE A 108 31.90 -3.38 -16.87
CA ILE A 108 32.92 -2.38 -16.50
C ILE A 108 32.64 -1.85 -15.09
N THR A 109 31.41 -1.42 -14.82
CA THR A 109 31.04 -0.87 -13.50
C THR A 109 31.32 -1.88 -12.41
N TYR A 110 30.93 -3.14 -12.61
CA TYR A 110 31.19 -4.20 -11.64
C TYR A 110 32.68 -4.32 -11.30
N ILE A 111 33.56 -4.38 -12.31
CA ILE A 111 35.00 -4.50 -12.09
C ILE A 111 35.59 -3.22 -11.48
N VAL A 112 35.16 -2.03 -11.90
CA VAL A 112 35.61 -0.74 -11.33
C VAL A 112 35.35 -0.66 -9.83
N PHE A 113 34.17 -1.11 -9.38
CA PHE A 113 33.83 -1.09 -7.97
C PHE A 113 34.54 -2.20 -7.19
N ILE A 114 34.63 -3.43 -7.72
CA ILE A 114 35.33 -4.54 -7.04
C ILE A 114 36.84 -4.29 -6.94
N TRP A 115 37.46 -3.73 -7.97
CA TRP A 115 38.88 -3.39 -7.97
C TRP A 115 39.17 -2.00 -7.42
N GLU A 116 38.16 -1.28 -6.92
CA GLU A 116 38.33 0.05 -6.30
C GLU A 116 39.13 1.03 -7.16
N ILE A 117 38.75 1.16 -8.44
CA ILE A 117 39.40 2.08 -9.39
C ILE A 117 38.74 3.45 -9.29
N SER A 118 39.13 4.24 -8.29
CA SER A 118 38.48 5.52 -7.96
C SER A 118 38.38 6.49 -9.14
N SER A 119 39.38 6.51 -10.05
CA SER A 119 39.38 7.39 -11.21
C SER A 119 38.25 7.12 -12.22
N LEU A 120 37.62 5.94 -12.17
CA LEU A 120 36.55 5.54 -13.08
C LEU A 120 35.17 5.44 -12.41
N GLN A 121 35.09 5.49 -11.08
CA GLN A 121 33.81 5.31 -10.37
C GLN A 121 32.80 6.40 -10.75
N ASP A 122 33.21 7.67 -10.70
CA ASP A 122 32.34 8.80 -11.08
C ASP A 122 31.94 8.75 -12.57
N GLU A 123 32.87 8.32 -13.45
CA GLU A 123 32.58 8.16 -14.87
C GLU A 123 31.53 7.07 -15.11
N CYS A 124 31.66 5.91 -14.45
CA CYS A 124 30.68 4.83 -14.53
C CYS A 124 29.30 5.26 -14.00
N LEU A 125 29.25 5.97 -12.86
CA LEU A 125 28.00 6.46 -12.30
C LEU A 125 27.32 7.48 -13.22
N ASN A 126 28.08 8.39 -13.85
CA ASN A 126 27.57 9.35 -14.80
C ASN A 126 26.99 8.68 -16.06
N GLU A 127 27.68 7.67 -16.59
CA GLU A 127 27.19 6.92 -17.76
C GLU A 127 25.94 6.11 -17.44
N LEU A 128 25.87 5.49 -16.25
CA LEU A 128 24.66 4.82 -15.77
C LEU A 128 23.48 5.80 -15.58
N ASN A 129 23.75 7.02 -15.11
CA ASN A 129 22.72 8.06 -14.99
C ASN A 129 22.18 8.53 -16.35
N ASN A 130 22.99 8.41 -17.41
CA ASN A 130 22.57 8.70 -18.78
C ASN A 130 22.06 7.45 -19.53
N PHE A 131 21.98 6.31 -18.86
CA PHE A 131 21.55 5.05 -19.46
C PHE A 131 20.05 5.08 -19.78
N THR A 132 19.69 4.69 -20.99
CA THR A 132 18.30 4.80 -21.49
C THR A 132 17.72 3.51 -22.06
N ASP A 133 18.51 2.44 -22.14
CA ASP A 133 18.03 1.17 -22.70
C ASP A 133 17.25 0.36 -21.65
N PRO A 134 15.92 0.24 -21.76
CA PRO A 134 15.13 -0.46 -20.76
C PRO A 134 15.45 -1.97 -20.73
N PHE A 135 15.78 -2.60 -21.87
CA PHE A 135 15.97 -4.05 -21.93
C PHE A 135 17.19 -4.51 -21.13
N GLN A 136 18.25 -3.70 -21.10
CA GLN A 136 19.47 -3.97 -20.34
C GLN A 136 19.39 -3.46 -18.90
N SER A 137 18.50 -2.49 -18.61
CA SER A 137 18.45 -1.81 -17.31
C SER A 137 18.21 -2.79 -16.15
N LEU A 138 17.32 -3.78 -16.31
CA LEU A 138 17.04 -4.76 -15.25
C LEU A 138 18.25 -5.65 -14.97
N THR A 139 18.90 -6.15 -16.02
CA THR A 139 20.09 -7.01 -15.91
C THR A 139 21.25 -6.25 -15.29
N ILE A 140 21.50 -5.01 -15.72
CA ILE A 140 22.56 -4.18 -15.14
C ILE A 140 22.25 -3.94 -13.65
N LEU A 141 21.02 -3.53 -13.34
CA LEU A 141 20.61 -3.22 -11.97
C LEU A 141 20.72 -4.44 -11.04
N SER A 142 20.28 -5.63 -11.48
CA SER A 142 20.38 -6.85 -10.68
C SER A 142 21.84 -7.23 -10.38
N HIS A 143 22.74 -6.92 -11.30
CA HIS A 143 24.17 -7.25 -11.20
C HIS A 143 24.98 -6.28 -10.32
N ILE A 144 24.67 -4.98 -10.34
CA ILE A 144 25.54 -3.96 -9.73
C ILE A 144 24.90 -3.21 -8.54
N SER A 145 23.61 -3.42 -8.26
CA SER A 145 22.88 -2.68 -7.21
C SER A 145 23.51 -2.75 -5.81
N SER A 146 24.15 -3.86 -5.47
CA SER A 146 24.84 -4.02 -4.18
C SER A 146 26.22 -3.35 -4.12
N LEU A 147 26.75 -2.89 -5.25
CA LEU A 147 28.09 -2.30 -5.37
C LEU A 147 28.05 -0.78 -5.47
N ILE A 148 27.08 -0.24 -6.22
CA ILE A 148 26.95 1.21 -6.40
C ILE A 148 26.38 1.86 -5.14
N PRO A 149 26.66 3.16 -4.87
CA PRO A 149 26.16 3.83 -3.69
C PRO A 149 24.62 3.85 -3.66
N GLU A 150 24.05 3.45 -2.52
CA GLU A 150 22.60 3.47 -2.33
C GLU A 150 22.05 4.90 -2.51
N LYS A 151 20.90 4.99 -3.18
CA LYS A 151 20.18 6.23 -3.51
C LYS A 151 20.98 7.19 -4.40
N SER A 152 22.04 6.73 -5.06
CA SER A 152 22.71 7.49 -6.11
C SER A 152 21.76 7.76 -7.28
N ALA A 153 22.03 8.84 -8.03
CA ALA A 153 21.27 9.16 -9.23
C ALA A 153 21.28 8.01 -10.25
N ALA A 154 22.41 7.31 -10.37
CA ALA A 154 22.56 6.12 -11.21
C ALA A 154 21.62 4.98 -10.81
N GLU A 155 21.57 4.63 -9.51
CA GLU A 155 20.65 3.59 -9.02
C GLU A 155 19.19 3.99 -9.29
N GLN A 156 18.83 5.24 -8.97
CA GLN A 156 17.49 5.77 -9.18
C GLN A 156 17.08 5.74 -10.66
N LYS A 157 18.00 6.10 -11.56
CA LYS A 157 17.76 6.10 -13.00
C LYS A 157 17.49 4.69 -13.53
N LEU A 158 18.28 3.71 -13.10
CA LEU A 158 18.08 2.31 -13.48
C LEU A 158 16.74 1.77 -12.93
N ILE A 159 16.42 2.07 -11.66
CA ILE A 159 15.14 1.71 -11.05
C ILE A 159 13.98 2.34 -11.84
N GLU A 160 14.08 3.62 -12.18
CA GLU A 160 13.08 4.32 -12.99
C GLU A 160 12.86 3.63 -14.34
N ASN A 161 13.95 3.38 -15.08
CA ASN A 161 13.88 2.74 -16.39
C ASN A 161 13.22 1.36 -16.32
N VAL A 162 13.54 0.56 -15.30
CA VAL A 162 12.92 -0.76 -15.09
C VAL A 162 11.45 -0.61 -14.73
N ALA A 163 11.15 0.20 -13.71
CA ALA A 163 9.81 0.36 -13.16
C ALA A 163 8.79 0.88 -14.19
N LEU A 164 9.18 1.87 -15.00
CA LEU A 164 8.32 2.46 -16.04
C LEU A 164 8.11 1.52 -17.24
N ASN A 165 9.00 0.55 -17.43
CA ASN A 165 8.98 -0.40 -18.54
C ASN A 165 8.76 -1.84 -18.09
N LEU A 166 8.16 -2.07 -16.90
CA LEU A 166 7.97 -3.41 -16.34
C LEU A 166 7.28 -4.40 -17.30
N SER A 167 6.39 -3.89 -18.16
CA SER A 167 5.69 -4.70 -19.18
C SER A 167 6.58 -5.21 -20.32
N LEU A 168 7.82 -4.73 -20.44
CA LEU A 168 8.79 -5.22 -21.43
C LEU A 168 9.56 -6.46 -20.95
N PHE A 169 9.57 -6.72 -19.65
CA PHE A 169 10.28 -7.85 -19.07
C PHE A 169 9.36 -9.04 -18.90
N ASP A 170 9.91 -10.25 -19.08
CA ASP A 170 9.20 -11.45 -18.66
C ASP A 170 9.13 -11.48 -17.13
N LYS A 171 7.98 -11.88 -16.61
CA LYS A 171 7.69 -11.97 -15.17
C LYS A 171 8.71 -12.81 -14.39
N THR A 172 9.36 -13.79 -15.04
CA THR A 172 10.40 -14.62 -14.42
C THR A 172 11.70 -13.86 -14.17
N GLN A 173 11.97 -12.78 -14.91
CA GLN A 173 13.22 -12.01 -14.75
C GLN A 173 13.30 -11.27 -13.40
N CYS A 174 12.17 -11.03 -12.75
CA CYS A 174 12.14 -10.44 -11.41
C CYS A 174 12.36 -11.47 -10.29
N GLU A 175 12.23 -12.77 -10.57
CA GLU A 175 12.23 -13.83 -9.56
C GLU A 175 13.56 -13.96 -8.82
N ASP A 176 14.68 -13.66 -9.48
CA ASP A 176 16.03 -13.80 -8.90
C ASP A 176 16.51 -12.52 -8.18
N LEU A 177 15.71 -11.46 -8.16
CA LEU A 177 16.06 -10.21 -7.49
C LEU A 177 16.06 -10.37 -5.96
N SER A 178 16.96 -9.66 -5.29
CA SER A 178 16.84 -9.48 -3.84
C SER A 178 15.53 -8.75 -3.50
N PHE A 179 14.93 -9.08 -2.36
CA PHE A 179 13.66 -8.48 -1.97
C PHE A 179 13.77 -6.95 -1.88
N GLN A 180 14.87 -6.43 -1.34
CA GLN A 180 15.12 -4.98 -1.24
C GLN A 180 15.11 -4.29 -2.60
N LEU A 181 15.73 -4.90 -3.61
CA LEU A 181 15.75 -4.34 -4.95
C LEU A 181 14.36 -4.42 -5.61
N PHE A 182 13.69 -5.56 -5.46
CA PHE A 182 12.33 -5.74 -5.98
C PHE A 182 11.33 -4.79 -5.32
N GLU A 183 11.46 -4.52 -4.01
CA GLU A 183 10.66 -3.54 -3.29
C GLU A 183 10.88 -2.12 -3.83
N LYS A 184 12.14 -1.71 -4.07
CA LYS A 184 12.46 -0.39 -4.64
C LYS A 184 11.81 -0.21 -6.02
N ILE A 185 11.95 -1.20 -6.90
CA ILE A 185 11.34 -1.19 -8.24
C ILE A 185 9.81 -1.13 -8.14
N SER A 186 9.22 -1.98 -7.30
CA SER A 186 7.77 -2.06 -7.12
C SER A 186 7.18 -0.78 -6.54
N SER A 187 7.86 -0.16 -5.59
CA SER A 187 7.44 1.10 -4.97
C SER A 187 7.53 2.26 -5.94
N TYR A 188 8.62 2.35 -6.71
CA TYR A 188 8.76 3.38 -7.74
C TYR A 188 7.68 3.25 -8.81
N ALA A 189 7.46 2.03 -9.30
CA ALA A 189 6.38 1.74 -10.25
C ALA A 189 5.03 2.15 -9.64
N TYR A 190 4.74 1.74 -8.41
CA TYR A 190 3.50 2.09 -7.75
C TYR A 190 3.20 3.60 -7.75
N ASP A 191 4.20 4.41 -7.37
CA ASP A 191 4.07 5.86 -7.23
C ASP A 191 3.94 6.60 -8.57
N HIS A 192 4.57 6.09 -9.65
CA HIS A 192 4.70 6.82 -10.92
C HIS A 192 3.89 6.26 -12.08
N LEU A 193 3.24 5.11 -11.91
CA LEU A 193 2.46 4.51 -12.99
C LEU A 193 1.12 5.24 -13.23
N SER A 194 0.91 5.60 -14.48
CA SER A 194 -0.35 6.17 -15.00
C SER A 194 -1.07 5.23 -15.97
N LYS A 195 -0.41 4.16 -16.43
CA LYS A 195 -0.91 3.22 -17.45
C LYS A 195 -1.36 1.90 -16.83
N ASN A 196 -2.49 1.36 -17.31
CA ASN A 196 -3.05 0.09 -16.82
C ASN A 196 -2.14 -1.12 -17.09
N ASP A 197 -1.46 -1.17 -18.24
CA ASP A 197 -0.69 -2.34 -18.65
C ASP A 197 0.50 -2.60 -17.71
N THR A 198 1.19 -1.54 -17.28
CA THR A 198 2.30 -1.67 -16.35
C THR A 198 1.82 -2.04 -14.94
N TYR A 199 0.59 -1.68 -14.54
CA TYR A 199 -0.01 -2.17 -13.30
C TYR A 199 -0.28 -3.67 -13.34
N CYS A 200 -0.76 -4.19 -14.47
CA CYS A 200 -0.91 -5.63 -14.65
C CYS A 200 0.45 -6.33 -14.58
N ALA A 201 1.46 -5.83 -15.31
CA ALA A 201 2.81 -6.39 -15.26
C ALA A 201 3.41 -6.40 -13.85
N LEU A 202 3.24 -5.32 -13.08
CA LEU A 202 3.67 -5.25 -11.68
C LEU A 202 2.95 -6.29 -10.81
N CYS A 203 1.63 -6.46 -10.98
CA CYS A 203 0.86 -7.46 -10.24
C CYS A 203 1.33 -8.88 -10.57
N GLU A 204 1.56 -9.18 -11.85
CA GLU A 204 2.09 -10.47 -12.30
C GLU A 204 3.49 -10.73 -11.76
N ALA A 205 4.38 -9.73 -11.80
CA ALA A 205 5.73 -9.82 -11.25
C ALA A 205 5.69 -10.10 -9.74
N ILE A 206 4.84 -9.40 -8.97
CA ILE A 206 4.68 -9.65 -7.53
C ILE A 206 4.15 -11.07 -7.28
N GLU A 207 3.11 -11.51 -8.01
CA GLU A 207 2.56 -12.86 -7.85
C GLU A 207 3.64 -13.93 -8.10
N HIS A 208 4.37 -13.82 -9.20
CA HIS A 208 5.46 -14.74 -9.56
C HIS A 208 6.61 -14.71 -8.55
N TYR A 209 7.01 -13.52 -8.12
CA TYR A 209 8.05 -13.35 -7.12
C TYR A 209 7.74 -14.10 -5.82
N PHE A 210 6.51 -13.97 -5.31
CA PHE A 210 6.07 -14.73 -4.13
C PHE A 210 6.03 -16.22 -4.38
N GLN A 211 5.51 -16.67 -5.54
CA GLN A 211 5.48 -18.10 -5.86
C GLN A 211 6.88 -18.74 -5.83
N LYS A 212 7.90 -18.05 -6.34
CA LYS A 212 9.28 -18.54 -6.37
C LYS A 212 9.98 -18.42 -5.01
N ASN A 213 9.83 -17.28 -4.34
CA ASN A 213 10.64 -16.92 -3.18
C ASN A 213 9.97 -17.15 -1.84
N ILE A 214 8.79 -17.78 -1.79
CA ILE A 214 7.98 -17.85 -0.56
C ILE A 214 8.74 -18.34 0.68
N VAL A 215 9.62 -19.32 0.50
CA VAL A 215 10.42 -19.93 1.59
C VAL A 215 11.40 -18.94 2.23
N ARG A 216 11.79 -17.89 1.49
CA ARG A 216 12.74 -16.85 1.93
C ARG A 216 12.05 -15.58 2.43
N LEU A 217 10.74 -15.46 2.26
CA LEU A 217 9.99 -14.26 2.60
C LEU A 217 9.28 -14.42 3.94
N GLY A 218 9.11 -13.32 4.65
CA GLY A 218 8.37 -13.24 5.90
C GLY A 218 7.06 -12.46 5.78
N SER A 219 6.38 -12.35 6.92
CA SER A 219 5.13 -11.59 7.00
C SER A 219 5.33 -10.09 6.73
N HIS A 220 6.52 -9.55 7.00
CA HIS A 220 6.82 -8.14 6.77
C HIS A 220 6.84 -7.81 5.28
N GLU A 221 7.61 -8.59 4.52
CA GLU A 221 7.77 -8.51 3.07
C GLU A 221 6.42 -8.70 2.36
N PHE A 222 5.64 -9.69 2.82
CA PHE A 222 4.26 -9.89 2.36
C PHE A 222 3.41 -8.63 2.54
N ASN A 223 3.38 -8.06 3.74
CA ASN A 223 2.56 -6.88 4.01
C ASN A 223 2.96 -5.66 3.18
N GLN A 224 4.24 -5.47 2.89
CA GLN A 224 4.72 -4.39 2.01
C GLN A 224 4.21 -4.59 0.57
N MET A 225 4.40 -5.78 0.01
CA MET A 225 4.02 -6.06 -1.37
C MET A 225 2.51 -6.10 -1.58
N ILE A 226 1.73 -6.58 -0.61
CA ILE A 226 0.26 -6.54 -0.70
C ILE A 226 -0.26 -5.10 -0.75
N ARG A 227 0.38 -4.16 -0.03
CA ARG A 227 -0.03 -2.74 -0.10
C ARG A 227 0.12 -2.23 -1.53
N ILE A 228 1.25 -2.50 -2.16
CA ILE A 228 1.53 -2.12 -3.54
C ILE A 228 0.53 -2.79 -4.51
N PHE A 229 0.29 -4.09 -4.34
CA PHE A 229 -0.63 -4.86 -5.19
C PHE A 229 -2.09 -4.35 -5.10
N SER A 230 -2.52 -3.93 -3.91
CA SER A 230 -3.94 -3.76 -3.59
C SER A 230 -4.64 -2.54 -4.23
N MET A 231 -3.94 -1.64 -4.93
CA MET A 231 -4.47 -0.28 -5.11
C MET A 231 -5.16 0.02 -6.47
N LYS A 232 -4.81 -0.62 -7.60
CA LYS A 232 -5.28 -0.13 -8.93
C LYS A 232 -5.90 -1.14 -9.90
N SER A 233 -5.57 -2.43 -9.83
CA SER A 233 -6.11 -3.46 -10.77
C SER A 233 -7.12 -4.40 -10.10
N GLY A 234 -7.98 -5.03 -10.91
CA GLY A 234 -8.81 -6.18 -10.49
C GLY A 234 -8.09 -7.52 -10.68
N HIS A 235 -6.77 -7.55 -10.48
CA HIS A 235 -5.94 -8.71 -10.82
C HIS A 235 -6.22 -9.91 -9.90
N SER A 236 -6.50 -11.06 -10.50
CA SER A 236 -6.86 -12.30 -9.78
C SER A 236 -5.71 -12.90 -8.96
N GLY A 237 -4.46 -12.46 -9.18
CA GLY A 237 -3.30 -12.84 -8.37
C GLY A 237 -3.44 -12.54 -6.88
N ILE A 238 -4.34 -11.62 -6.49
CA ILE A 238 -4.66 -11.40 -5.08
C ILE A 238 -5.20 -12.65 -4.38
N ILE A 239 -5.88 -13.54 -5.12
CA ILE A 239 -6.39 -14.82 -4.59
C ILE A 239 -5.22 -15.75 -4.29
N SER A 240 -4.23 -15.83 -5.18
CA SER A 240 -3.00 -16.60 -4.98
C SER A 240 -2.25 -16.10 -3.74
N LEU A 241 -2.08 -14.78 -3.62
CA LEU A 241 -1.43 -14.16 -2.47
C LEU A 241 -2.22 -14.35 -1.17
N TYR A 242 -3.55 -14.34 -1.22
CA TYR A 242 -4.41 -14.67 -0.08
C TYR A 242 -4.22 -16.11 0.39
N LYS A 243 -4.19 -17.08 -0.53
CA LYS A 243 -3.90 -18.50 -0.22
C LYS A 243 -2.53 -18.67 0.42
N ILE A 244 -1.52 -17.99 -0.11
CA ILE A 244 -0.17 -17.97 0.45
C ILE A 244 -0.22 -17.43 1.90
N GLY A 245 -0.84 -16.26 2.10
CA GLY A 245 -0.96 -15.66 3.42
C GLY A 245 -1.67 -16.55 4.44
N LEU A 246 -2.74 -17.25 4.03
CA LEU A 246 -3.42 -18.26 4.86
C LEU A 246 -2.49 -19.41 5.23
N THR A 247 -1.77 -19.98 4.25
CA THR A 247 -0.89 -21.14 4.43
C THR A 247 0.22 -20.87 5.44
N TYR A 248 0.77 -19.65 5.43
CA TYR A 248 1.87 -19.24 6.30
C TYR A 248 1.41 -18.48 7.57
N GLY A 249 0.10 -18.34 7.80
CA GLY A 249 -0.44 -17.65 8.97
C GLY A 249 -0.13 -16.14 9.00
N TRP A 250 0.04 -15.51 7.84
CA TRP A 250 0.34 -14.09 7.71
C TRP A 250 -0.93 -13.22 7.76
N ASN A 251 -0.76 -11.92 8.02
CA ASN A 251 -1.88 -10.98 8.04
C ASN A 251 -2.47 -10.78 6.63
N ILE A 252 -3.67 -11.31 6.42
CA ILE A 252 -4.38 -11.33 5.14
C ILE A 252 -5.44 -10.21 5.00
N LYS A 253 -5.60 -9.31 5.97
CA LYS A 253 -6.69 -8.30 5.96
C LYS A 253 -6.70 -7.42 4.72
N ASN A 254 -5.53 -7.06 4.21
CA ASN A 254 -5.43 -6.25 2.99
C ASN A 254 -5.87 -7.04 1.74
N CYS A 255 -5.55 -8.34 1.68
CA CYS A 255 -6.03 -9.23 0.64
C CYS A 255 -7.55 -9.39 0.71
N GLU A 256 -8.11 -9.63 1.91
CA GLU A 256 -9.56 -9.72 2.12
C GLU A 256 -10.26 -8.43 1.65
N SER A 257 -9.79 -7.27 2.08
CA SER A 257 -10.36 -5.98 1.66
C SER A 257 -10.32 -5.81 0.14
N LYS A 258 -9.25 -6.26 -0.53
CA LYS A 258 -9.13 -6.19 -1.98
C LYS A 258 -10.06 -7.18 -2.68
N ILE A 259 -10.17 -8.41 -2.18
CA ILE A 259 -11.09 -9.43 -2.68
C ILE A 259 -12.53 -8.94 -2.59
N LEU A 260 -12.92 -8.39 -1.43
CA LEU A 260 -14.27 -7.88 -1.21
C LEU A 260 -14.63 -6.73 -2.17
N HIS A 261 -13.67 -5.85 -2.45
CA HIS A 261 -13.87 -4.74 -3.38
C HIS A 261 -13.89 -5.18 -4.85
N ALA A 262 -13.04 -6.14 -5.22
CA ALA A 262 -12.88 -6.59 -6.60
C ALA A 262 -13.74 -7.82 -6.95
N TRP A 263 -14.54 -8.34 -6.01
CA TRP A 263 -15.19 -9.65 -6.06
C TRP A 263 -15.67 -10.09 -7.45
N GLU A 264 -16.57 -9.33 -8.07
CA GLU A 264 -17.13 -9.67 -9.40
C GLU A 264 -16.13 -9.67 -10.57
N ARG A 265 -15.01 -8.95 -10.42
CA ARG A 265 -13.97 -8.84 -11.46
C ARG A 265 -12.89 -9.90 -11.32
N LEU A 266 -12.86 -10.59 -10.19
CA LEU A 266 -11.89 -11.64 -9.95
C LEU A 266 -12.30 -12.92 -10.68
N ASP A 267 -11.31 -13.77 -10.93
CA ASP A 267 -11.51 -15.12 -11.42
C ASP A 267 -12.31 -15.94 -10.39
N GLN A 268 -13.59 -16.15 -10.69
CA GLN A 268 -14.52 -16.86 -9.82
C GLN A 268 -14.12 -18.33 -9.64
N ASP A 269 -13.49 -18.95 -10.63
CA ASP A 269 -13.02 -20.34 -10.53
C ASP A 269 -11.87 -20.44 -9.51
N LYS A 270 -10.89 -19.52 -9.57
CA LYS A 270 -9.83 -19.45 -8.54
C LYS A 270 -10.38 -19.14 -7.15
N LEU A 271 -11.33 -18.21 -7.06
CA LEU A 271 -11.93 -17.76 -5.81
C LEU A 271 -12.73 -18.87 -5.14
N SER A 272 -13.50 -19.64 -5.91
CA SER A 272 -14.32 -20.75 -5.43
C SER A 272 -13.51 -21.93 -4.87
N LYS A 273 -12.19 -21.94 -5.07
CA LYS A 273 -11.23 -22.94 -4.55
C LYS A 273 -10.53 -22.46 -3.27
N LEU A 274 -11.05 -21.43 -2.59
CA LEU A 274 -10.58 -21.01 -1.27
C LEU A 274 -11.17 -21.90 -0.18
N PRO A 275 -10.50 -22.04 0.98
CA PRO A 275 -11.05 -22.77 2.12
C PRO A 275 -12.43 -22.26 2.53
N ILE A 276 -13.33 -23.17 2.88
CA ILE A 276 -14.74 -22.85 3.19
C ILE A 276 -14.86 -21.79 4.29
N ASP A 277 -14.12 -21.91 5.39
CA ASP A 277 -14.12 -20.91 6.47
C ASP A 277 -13.72 -19.50 6.01
N SER A 278 -12.81 -19.42 5.03
CA SER A 278 -12.37 -18.15 4.46
C SER A 278 -13.44 -17.56 3.56
N LEU A 279 -14.09 -18.39 2.74
CA LEU A 279 -15.23 -17.98 1.93
C LEU A 279 -16.41 -17.54 2.81
N GLN A 280 -16.69 -18.25 3.89
CA GLN A 280 -17.73 -17.87 4.85
C GLN A 280 -17.44 -16.48 5.40
N ARG A 281 -16.20 -16.23 5.86
CA ARG A 281 -15.79 -14.90 6.37
C ARG A 281 -15.96 -13.80 5.32
N LEU A 282 -15.57 -14.04 4.07
CA LEU A 282 -15.72 -13.06 2.99
C LEU A 282 -17.20 -12.81 2.64
N LEU A 283 -18.02 -13.86 2.58
CA LEU A 283 -19.46 -13.77 2.34
C LEU A 283 -20.22 -13.17 3.53
N HIS A 284 -19.64 -13.19 4.72
CA HIS A 284 -20.20 -12.53 5.89
C HIS A 284 -20.14 -10.99 5.77
N GLU A 285 -19.25 -10.45 4.95
CA GLU A 285 -19.03 -9.00 4.90
C GLU A 285 -20.11 -8.24 4.13
N ASN A 286 -20.69 -7.22 4.76
CA ASN A 286 -21.81 -6.46 4.19
C ASN A 286 -21.43 -5.62 2.96
N TYR A 287 -20.16 -5.26 2.83
CA TYR A 287 -19.64 -4.40 1.76
C TYR A 287 -19.03 -5.16 0.57
N LEU A 288 -19.24 -6.48 0.52
CA LEU A 288 -18.88 -7.31 -0.62
C LEU A 288 -19.48 -6.73 -1.91
N ASN A 289 -18.64 -6.50 -2.91
CA ASN A 289 -19.03 -5.89 -4.17
C ASN A 289 -19.70 -6.91 -5.11
N THR A 290 -20.99 -7.14 -4.91
CA THR A 290 -21.86 -7.93 -5.79
C THR A 290 -23.04 -7.10 -6.30
N LYS A 291 -23.52 -7.39 -7.52
CA LYS A 291 -24.72 -6.79 -8.11
C LYS A 291 -25.99 -7.28 -7.43
N SER A 292 -26.04 -8.56 -7.06
CA SER A 292 -27.20 -9.22 -6.45
C SER A 292 -26.78 -10.35 -5.51
N GLU A 293 -27.69 -10.76 -4.63
CA GLU A 293 -27.53 -11.99 -3.84
C GLU A 293 -27.67 -13.25 -4.71
N ASP A 294 -28.40 -13.18 -5.83
CA ASP A 294 -28.53 -14.28 -6.79
C ASP A 294 -27.17 -14.70 -7.37
N ASN A 295 -26.28 -13.74 -7.67
CA ASN A 295 -24.91 -14.03 -8.11
C ASN A 295 -24.12 -14.84 -7.08
N LEU A 296 -24.40 -14.67 -5.78
CA LEU A 296 -23.74 -15.42 -4.72
C LEU A 296 -24.27 -16.85 -4.63
N VAL A 297 -25.55 -17.09 -4.98
CA VAL A 297 -26.10 -18.44 -5.10
C VAL A 297 -25.35 -19.21 -6.18
N ASP A 298 -25.16 -18.60 -7.35
CA ASP A 298 -24.39 -19.20 -8.44
C ASP A 298 -22.94 -19.46 -8.04
N PHE A 299 -22.33 -18.53 -7.31
CA PHE A 299 -20.99 -18.71 -6.77
C PHE A 299 -20.91 -19.87 -5.76
N ILE A 300 -21.86 -20.01 -4.83
CA ILE A 300 -21.88 -21.13 -3.87
C ILE A 300 -22.04 -22.47 -4.60
N PHE A 301 -22.85 -22.54 -5.65
CA PHE A 301 -22.91 -23.73 -6.49
C PHE A 301 -21.61 -24.01 -7.25
N LEU A 302 -20.89 -22.97 -7.68
CA LEU A 302 -19.54 -23.12 -8.25
C LEU A 302 -18.55 -23.66 -7.21
N VAL A 303 -18.62 -23.20 -5.95
CA VAL A 303 -17.83 -23.75 -4.84
C VAL A 303 -18.15 -25.23 -4.65
N HIS A 304 -19.43 -25.62 -4.61
CA HIS A 304 -19.83 -27.03 -4.51
C HIS A 304 -19.24 -27.88 -5.63
N LYS A 305 -19.29 -27.37 -6.87
CA LYS A 305 -18.76 -28.07 -8.04
C LYS A 305 -17.25 -28.26 -7.95
N ASN A 306 -16.53 -27.26 -7.46
CA ASN A 306 -15.07 -27.27 -7.38
C ASN A 306 -14.54 -27.95 -6.10
N GLN A 307 -15.37 -28.09 -5.07
CA GLN A 307 -15.06 -28.70 -3.78
C GLN A 307 -16.22 -29.62 -3.34
N PRO A 308 -16.46 -30.75 -4.04
CA PRO A 308 -17.64 -31.59 -3.84
C PRO A 308 -17.67 -32.34 -2.50
N GLU A 309 -16.51 -32.50 -1.85
CA GLU A 309 -16.35 -33.21 -0.58
C GLU A 309 -16.54 -32.31 0.65
N GLU A 310 -16.54 -30.99 0.47
CA GLU A 310 -16.61 -30.01 1.55
C GLU A 310 -18.06 -29.66 1.92
N ASP A 311 -18.33 -29.45 3.22
CA ASP A 311 -19.63 -28.96 3.68
C ASP A 311 -19.77 -27.45 3.46
N ILE A 312 -20.50 -27.08 2.40
CA ILE A 312 -20.76 -25.68 2.05
C ILE A 312 -21.99 -25.08 2.74
N THR A 313 -22.66 -25.82 3.62
CA THR A 313 -23.92 -25.40 4.27
C THR A 313 -23.76 -24.07 5.02
N CYS A 314 -22.59 -23.83 5.60
CA CYS A 314 -22.27 -22.56 6.25
C CYS A 314 -22.31 -21.35 5.30
N LEU A 315 -21.97 -21.52 4.02
CA LEU A 315 -21.99 -20.44 3.03
C LEU A 315 -23.42 -19.98 2.73
N PHE A 316 -24.38 -20.91 2.69
CA PHE A 316 -25.79 -20.57 2.54
C PHE A 316 -26.30 -19.72 3.72
N LYS A 317 -25.78 -19.90 4.94
CA LYS A 317 -26.18 -19.07 6.09
C LYS A 317 -25.83 -17.59 5.93
N GLU A 318 -24.84 -17.28 5.10
CA GLU A 318 -24.39 -15.92 4.83
C GLU A 318 -25.19 -15.22 3.71
N LEU A 319 -26.06 -15.95 3.00
CA LEU A 319 -26.95 -15.37 2.00
C LEU A 319 -28.09 -14.59 2.63
N ARG A 320 -28.51 -13.54 1.95
CA ARG A 320 -29.68 -12.76 2.37
C ARG A 320 -30.93 -13.23 1.64
N PHE A 321 -31.46 -14.36 2.11
CA PHE A 321 -32.57 -15.10 1.49
C PHE A 321 -33.79 -14.25 1.10
N ARG A 322 -34.10 -13.19 1.87
CA ARG A 322 -35.22 -12.29 1.54
C ARG A 322 -35.03 -11.56 0.21
N LEU A 323 -33.78 -11.29 -0.17
CA LEU A 323 -33.41 -10.55 -1.37
C LEU A 323 -33.17 -11.45 -2.60
N LEU A 324 -33.21 -12.78 -2.42
CA LEU A 324 -33.11 -13.72 -3.53
C LEU A 324 -34.36 -13.70 -4.40
N SER A 325 -34.17 -13.80 -5.71
CA SER A 325 -35.26 -13.98 -6.67
C SER A 325 -35.97 -15.33 -6.48
N LYS A 326 -37.17 -15.45 -7.05
CA LYS A 326 -37.94 -16.71 -7.02
C LYS A 326 -37.15 -17.85 -7.67
N GLU A 327 -36.50 -17.57 -8.79
CA GLU A 327 -35.67 -18.53 -9.53
C GLU A 327 -34.52 -19.07 -8.66
N SER A 328 -33.75 -18.20 -8.00
CA SER A 328 -32.66 -18.65 -7.12
C SER A 328 -33.18 -19.46 -5.92
N LYS A 329 -34.32 -19.07 -5.34
CA LYS A 329 -34.96 -19.85 -4.26
C LYS A 329 -35.39 -21.23 -4.72
N GLU A 330 -35.93 -21.35 -5.93
CA GLU A 330 -36.30 -22.63 -6.53
C GLU A 330 -35.06 -23.48 -6.85
N LYS A 331 -34.01 -22.88 -7.40
CA LYS A 331 -32.72 -23.54 -7.67
C LYS A 331 -32.11 -24.13 -6.39
N ILE A 332 -32.17 -23.40 -5.29
CA ILE A 332 -31.74 -23.88 -3.97
C ILE A 332 -32.60 -25.07 -3.52
N LYS A 333 -33.93 -24.97 -3.60
CA LYS A 333 -34.86 -26.06 -3.21
C LYS A 333 -34.71 -27.33 -4.05
N GLN A 334 -34.39 -27.18 -5.33
CA GLN A 334 -34.17 -28.30 -6.25
C GLN A 334 -32.78 -28.92 -6.12
N SER A 335 -31.85 -28.25 -5.42
CA SER A 335 -30.52 -28.79 -5.19
C SER A 335 -30.59 -30.01 -4.27
N LYS A 336 -29.68 -30.97 -4.48
CA LYS A 336 -29.53 -32.15 -3.60
C LYS A 336 -28.75 -31.83 -2.31
N ILE A 337 -28.50 -30.56 -2.04
CA ILE A 337 -27.68 -30.11 -0.92
C ILE A 337 -28.59 -29.96 0.29
N GLU A 338 -28.25 -30.61 1.41
CA GLU A 338 -29.02 -30.51 2.64
C GLU A 338 -28.83 -29.12 3.27
N ILE A 339 -29.81 -28.24 3.07
CA ILE A 339 -29.80 -26.90 3.63
C ILE A 339 -30.81 -26.86 4.79
N PRO A 340 -30.38 -26.50 6.02
CA PRO A 340 -31.25 -26.40 7.19
C PRO A 340 -32.57 -25.67 6.89
N TYR A 341 -33.66 -26.23 7.38
CA TYR A 341 -35.02 -25.74 7.14
C TYR A 341 -35.21 -24.28 7.59
N GLU A 342 -34.49 -23.86 8.63
CA GLU A 342 -34.49 -22.50 9.17
C GLU A 342 -33.92 -21.49 8.18
N ILE A 343 -32.92 -21.89 7.39
CA ILE A 343 -32.32 -21.08 6.31
C ILE A 343 -33.34 -20.91 5.17
N LEU A 344 -33.94 -22.03 4.72
CA LEU A 344 -34.87 -22.06 3.59
C LEU A 344 -36.14 -21.23 3.81
N ASN A 345 -36.59 -21.13 5.06
CA ASN A 345 -37.77 -20.34 5.43
C ASN A 345 -37.45 -18.93 5.91
N GLY A 346 -36.17 -18.52 5.88
CA GLY A 346 -35.74 -17.19 6.31
C GLY A 346 -36.04 -16.90 7.78
N GLN A 347 -36.06 -17.95 8.62
CA GLN A 347 -36.34 -17.90 10.05
C GLN A 347 -35.10 -17.63 10.90
N ILE A 348 -33.90 -17.72 10.31
CA ILE A 348 -32.70 -17.19 10.95
C ILE A 348 -32.87 -15.67 11.10
N PRO A 349 -32.47 -15.03 12.22
CA PRO A 349 -32.60 -13.57 12.46
C PRO A 349 -31.89 -12.67 11.43
N ASN A 350 -31.40 -13.23 10.33
CA ASN A 350 -30.34 -12.71 9.51
C ASN A 350 -30.81 -11.56 8.62
N ARG A 351 -30.16 -10.42 8.85
CA ARG A 351 -29.68 -9.47 7.83
C ARG A 351 -30.71 -9.22 6.74
N ILE A 352 -31.69 -8.39 7.07
CA ILE A 352 -32.80 -8.01 6.19
C ILE A 352 -32.32 -7.07 5.05
N THR A 353 -31.07 -6.59 5.12
CA THR A 353 -30.55 -5.47 4.34
C THR A 353 -29.66 -5.92 3.18
N GLY A 354 -29.68 -5.22 2.03
CA GLY A 354 -28.83 -5.55 0.87
C GLY A 354 -27.34 -5.28 1.11
N ARG A 355 -26.47 -5.83 0.23
CA ARG A 355 -25.02 -5.56 0.30
C ARG A 355 -24.84 -4.13 -0.13
N LEU A 356 -24.00 -3.41 0.59
CA LEU A 356 -23.68 -2.03 0.26
C LEU A 356 -22.20 -1.94 -0.10
N PRO A 357 -21.85 -2.16 -1.38
CA PRO A 357 -20.49 -1.98 -1.84
C PRO A 357 -19.99 -0.59 -1.50
N ARG A 358 -18.71 -0.48 -1.12
CA ARG A 358 -18.04 0.79 -0.84
C ARG A 358 -18.34 1.85 -1.90
N SER A 359 -18.22 1.48 -3.17
CA SER A 359 -18.47 2.36 -4.32
C SER A 359 -19.89 2.96 -4.40
N ARG A 360 -20.88 2.45 -3.65
CA ARG A 360 -22.28 2.92 -3.63
C ARG A 360 -22.64 3.72 -2.38
N ILE A 361 -21.74 3.78 -1.39
CA ILE A 361 -21.98 4.55 -0.16
C ILE A 361 -22.11 6.02 -0.53
N LYS A 362 -23.14 6.67 0.04
CA LYS A 362 -23.45 8.09 -0.07
C LYS A 362 -23.40 8.71 1.32
N CYS A 363 -22.70 9.81 1.45
CA CYS A 363 -22.47 10.48 2.72
C CYS A 363 -23.02 11.90 2.68
N LEU A 364 -23.62 12.33 3.78
CA LEU A 364 -23.92 13.73 4.06
C LEU A 364 -22.94 14.23 5.11
N ILE A 365 -22.29 15.34 4.84
CA ILE A 365 -21.52 16.13 5.80
C ILE A 365 -22.44 17.26 6.26
N LEU A 366 -22.96 17.14 7.49
CA LEU A 366 -23.84 18.11 8.12
C LEU A 366 -23.06 18.90 9.18
N GLY A 367 -22.76 20.16 8.90
CA GLY A 367 -21.88 20.98 9.74
C GLY A 367 -22.50 22.31 10.15
N ALA A 368 -22.52 22.62 11.44
CA ALA A 368 -22.75 23.99 11.92
C ALA A 368 -21.42 24.75 11.90
N CYS A 369 -20.98 25.18 10.71
CA CYS A 369 -19.66 25.76 10.44
C CYS A 369 -19.70 26.61 9.16
N ASP A 370 -18.54 27.17 8.78
CA ASP A 370 -18.40 27.85 7.50
C ASP A 370 -18.21 26.87 6.33
N ASP A 371 -18.28 27.39 5.11
CA ASP A 371 -18.12 26.60 3.89
C ASP A 371 -16.70 26.07 3.72
N SER A 372 -15.70 26.76 4.28
CA SER A 372 -14.30 26.32 4.26
C SER A 372 -14.12 25.01 5.02
N ALA A 373 -14.65 24.92 6.25
CA ALA A 373 -14.58 23.69 7.04
C ALA A 373 -15.34 22.52 6.39
N LEU A 374 -16.46 22.79 5.70
CA LEU A 374 -17.19 21.77 4.94
C LEU A 374 -16.37 21.27 3.74
N ALA A 375 -15.74 22.19 3.01
CA ALA A 375 -14.90 21.86 1.86
C ALA A 375 -13.69 21.01 2.28
N ASP A 376 -13.06 21.34 3.40
CA ASP A 376 -11.96 20.57 4.00
C ASP A 376 -12.41 19.14 4.30
N LEU A 377 -13.51 18.96 5.04
CA LEU A 377 -13.99 17.62 5.37
C LEU A 377 -14.41 16.82 4.13
N LYS A 378 -14.99 17.50 3.14
CA LYS A 378 -15.30 16.90 1.84
C LYS A 378 -14.01 16.43 1.16
N HIS A 379 -12.96 17.24 1.15
CA HIS A 379 -11.66 16.88 0.61
C HIS A 379 -11.03 15.68 1.36
N MET A 380 -11.15 15.60 2.68
CA MET A 380 -10.68 14.44 3.47
C MET A 380 -11.43 13.16 3.11
N LEU A 381 -12.76 13.21 3.03
CA LEU A 381 -13.54 12.04 2.63
C LEU A 381 -13.28 11.67 1.16
N ASN A 382 -13.05 12.63 0.27
CA ASN A 382 -12.67 12.37 -1.11
C ASN A 382 -11.23 11.82 -1.24
N SER A 383 -10.34 12.19 -0.32
CA SER A 383 -9.00 11.62 -0.18
C SER A 383 -9.03 10.18 0.37
N SER A 384 -10.19 9.73 0.85
CA SER A 384 -10.46 8.31 1.09
C SER A 384 -10.88 7.62 -0.22
N TRP A 385 -11.59 6.48 -0.15
CA TRP A 385 -12.08 5.76 -1.33
C TRP A 385 -13.48 6.23 -1.80
N ILE A 386 -14.11 7.18 -1.10
CA ILE A 386 -15.46 7.67 -1.41
C ILE A 386 -15.38 8.68 -2.55
N LYS A 387 -16.23 8.50 -3.58
CA LYS A 387 -16.30 9.42 -4.72
C LYS A 387 -16.84 10.78 -4.30
N ASP A 388 -16.28 11.85 -4.85
CA ASP A 388 -16.76 13.22 -4.65
C ASP A 388 -18.27 13.38 -4.91
N SER A 389 -18.78 12.75 -5.98
CA SER A 389 -20.21 12.78 -6.34
C SER A 389 -21.14 12.10 -5.34
N HIS A 390 -20.59 11.35 -4.39
CA HIS A 390 -21.32 10.66 -3.33
C HIS A 390 -21.24 11.39 -1.98
N ILE A 391 -20.57 12.54 -1.94
CA ILE A 391 -20.41 13.37 -0.74
C ILE A 391 -21.18 14.66 -0.94
N VAL A 392 -22.23 14.86 -0.14
CA VAL A 392 -23.01 16.09 -0.09
C VAL A 392 -22.64 16.84 1.19
N THR A 393 -22.45 18.15 1.10
CA THR A 393 -22.18 19.03 2.25
C THR A 393 -23.38 19.91 2.50
N GLN A 394 -23.77 20.09 3.76
CA GLN A 394 -24.86 20.96 4.17
C GLN A 394 -24.49 21.75 5.41
N ARG A 395 -24.68 23.07 5.33
CA ARG A 395 -24.62 23.98 6.48
C ARG A 395 -25.84 23.79 7.37
N ALA A 396 -25.59 23.54 8.64
CA ALA A 396 -26.61 23.26 9.64
C ALA A 396 -26.80 24.42 10.63
N ASP A 397 -26.13 25.56 10.44
CA ASP A 397 -26.31 26.81 11.17
C ASP A 397 -27.36 27.75 10.53
N THR A 398 -27.84 27.39 9.34
CA THR A 398 -28.93 28.05 8.61
C THR A 398 -30.06 27.06 8.28
N PRO A 399 -31.27 27.52 7.89
CA PRO A 399 -32.32 26.64 7.39
C PRO A 399 -31.87 25.78 6.19
N TYR A 400 -32.31 24.53 6.13
CA TYR A 400 -32.09 23.63 5.00
C TYR A 400 -33.24 22.61 4.88
N ASP A 401 -33.41 22.06 3.69
CA ASP A 401 -34.37 21.00 3.38
C ASP A 401 -33.63 19.86 2.69
N ILE A 402 -33.15 18.90 3.50
CA ILE A 402 -32.47 17.71 3.02
C ILE A 402 -33.20 16.49 3.55
N ASP A 403 -33.55 15.61 2.63
CA ASP A 403 -34.02 14.27 2.94
C ASP A 403 -32.84 13.38 3.36
N PHE A 404 -32.69 13.18 4.67
CA PHE A 404 -31.68 12.30 5.25
C PHE A 404 -31.79 10.86 4.75
N THR A 405 -32.95 10.43 4.23
CA THR A 405 -33.15 9.06 3.77
C THR A 405 -32.33 8.66 2.54
N GLN A 406 -31.72 9.63 1.86
CA GLN A 406 -30.91 9.43 0.67
C GLN A 406 -29.45 9.04 0.99
N PHE A 407 -29.05 9.11 2.26
CA PHE A 407 -27.66 8.95 2.70
C PHE A 407 -27.47 7.73 3.58
N HIS A 408 -26.43 6.95 3.34
CA HIS A 408 -26.12 5.76 4.14
C HIS A 408 -25.41 6.12 5.45
N THR A 409 -24.72 7.27 5.47
CA THR A 409 -24.04 7.77 6.65
C THR A 409 -24.12 9.30 6.68
N ILE A 410 -24.39 9.85 7.85
CA ILE A 410 -24.35 11.30 8.10
C ILE A 410 -23.22 11.59 9.08
N PHE A 411 -22.27 12.40 8.62
CA PHE A 411 -21.25 13.03 9.45
C PHE A 411 -21.81 14.30 10.04
N VAL A 412 -21.71 14.44 11.36
CA VAL A 412 -22.25 15.58 12.08
C VAL A 412 -21.17 16.22 12.91
N PHE A 413 -20.95 17.52 12.72
CA PHE A 413 -19.97 18.29 13.46
C PHE A 413 -20.41 19.74 13.66
N GLY A 414 -19.81 20.44 14.65
CA GLY A 414 -20.29 21.76 15.03
C GLY A 414 -19.23 22.65 15.67
N PHE A 415 -19.04 23.82 15.06
CA PHE A 415 -18.32 24.96 15.62
C PHE A 415 -19.29 26.02 16.14
N TYR A 416 -20.33 26.28 15.35
CA TYR A 416 -21.41 27.20 15.63
C TYR A 416 -22.63 26.47 16.18
N LYS A 417 -23.64 27.24 16.57
CA LYS A 417 -24.91 26.70 17.03
C LYS A 417 -25.69 26.15 15.84
N PHE A 418 -26.19 24.92 15.97
CA PHE A 418 -27.11 24.33 15.01
C PHE A 418 -28.41 25.15 14.92
N TRP A 419 -28.90 25.38 13.71
CA TRP A 419 -30.14 26.06 13.42
C TRP A 419 -31.33 25.28 13.98
N ASN A 420 -32.08 25.88 14.90
CA ASN A 420 -33.15 25.17 15.60
C ASN A 420 -34.33 26.10 16.02
N PRO A 421 -35.15 26.59 15.06
CA PRO A 421 -36.18 27.60 15.33
C PRO A 421 -37.62 27.07 15.55
N GLU A 422 -37.85 25.76 15.68
CA GLU A 422 -39.16 25.05 15.77
C GLU A 422 -39.81 24.61 14.44
N LYS A 423 -39.70 23.30 14.13
CA LYS A 423 -40.71 22.39 13.54
C LYS A 423 -40.22 20.94 13.46
N SER A 424 -38.94 20.71 13.63
CA SER A 424 -38.28 19.44 13.99
C SER A 424 -36.82 19.78 14.22
N THR A 425 -36.30 19.61 15.44
CA THR A 425 -34.91 20.00 15.72
C THR A 425 -33.96 19.16 14.85
N VAL A 426 -32.80 19.70 14.44
CA VAL A 426 -31.77 18.91 13.72
C VAL A 426 -31.48 17.60 14.46
N SER A 427 -31.43 17.68 15.80
CA SER A 427 -31.30 16.51 16.65
C SER A 427 -32.44 15.51 16.51
N GLN A 428 -33.69 15.95 16.36
CA GLN A 428 -34.84 15.04 16.21
C GLN A 428 -34.83 14.34 14.86
N LEU A 429 -34.46 15.04 13.78
CA LEU A 429 -34.32 14.44 12.45
C LEU A 429 -33.21 13.40 12.42
N LEU A 430 -32.05 13.70 13.02
CA LEU A 430 -30.95 12.74 13.11
C LEU A 430 -31.28 11.55 14.01
N TYR A 431 -32.01 11.77 15.10
CA TYR A 431 -32.49 10.69 15.96
C TYR A 431 -33.47 9.78 15.21
N GLN A 432 -34.43 10.35 14.47
CA GLN A 432 -35.35 9.58 13.62
C GLN A 432 -34.61 8.78 12.54
N TYR A 433 -33.64 9.42 11.87
CA TYR A 433 -32.76 8.76 10.90
C TYR A 433 -32.01 7.57 11.51
N HIS A 434 -31.42 7.76 12.69
CA HIS A 434 -30.75 6.69 13.43
C HIS A 434 -31.70 5.56 13.82
N CYS A 435 -32.88 5.88 14.35
CA CYS A 435 -33.91 4.89 14.70
C CYS A 435 -34.44 4.13 13.48
N ALA A 436 -34.34 4.72 12.28
CA ALA A 436 -34.67 4.05 11.03
C ALA A 436 -33.54 3.15 10.50
N GLY A 437 -32.39 3.08 11.19
CA GLY A 437 -31.23 2.25 10.81
C GLY A 437 -30.06 3.02 10.20
N GLY A 438 -30.19 4.34 10.05
CA GLY A 438 -29.16 5.19 9.46
C GLY A 438 -27.91 5.34 10.34
N GLY A 439 -26.73 5.39 9.70
CA GLY A 439 -25.45 5.52 10.38
C GLY A 439 -25.07 6.96 10.71
N LEU A 440 -24.68 7.23 11.96
CA LEU A 440 -24.22 8.54 12.39
C LEU A 440 -22.76 8.53 12.82
N ILE A 441 -22.03 9.56 12.40
CA ILE A 441 -20.68 9.85 12.86
C ILE A 441 -20.67 11.24 13.48
N ILE A 442 -20.61 11.31 14.80
CA ILE A 442 -20.60 12.55 15.57
C ILE A 442 -19.16 12.92 15.86
N ALA A 443 -18.68 14.00 15.24
CA ALA A 443 -17.30 14.45 15.34
C ALA A 443 -17.22 15.93 15.76
N TYR A 444 -16.01 16.38 16.07
CA TYR A 444 -15.62 17.79 16.09
C TYR A 444 -16.65 18.72 16.74
N GLY A 445 -16.89 18.51 18.04
CA GLY A 445 -17.72 19.39 18.85
C GLY A 445 -19.24 19.19 18.75
N ALA A 446 -19.77 18.37 17.82
CA ALA A 446 -21.23 18.14 17.78
C ALA A 446 -21.76 17.41 19.03
N HIS A 447 -20.92 16.63 19.69
CA HIS A 447 -21.22 15.96 20.96
C HIS A 447 -21.04 16.90 22.16
N ARG A 448 -21.10 18.23 22.05
CA ARG A 448 -21.04 19.11 23.22
C ARG A 448 -22.31 19.02 24.06
N ALA A 449 -22.17 19.22 25.37
CA ALA A 449 -23.29 19.21 26.30
C ALA A 449 -24.04 20.56 26.40
N ASP A 450 -23.45 21.63 25.85
CA ASP A 450 -23.95 23.01 25.88
C ASP A 450 -24.84 23.36 24.66
N SER A 451 -25.21 24.63 24.52
CA SER A 451 -26.08 25.13 23.44
C SER A 451 -25.47 25.08 22.03
N TYR A 452 -24.18 24.74 21.89
CA TYR A 452 -23.49 24.57 20.61
C TYR A 452 -23.42 23.09 20.19
N GLY A 453 -23.73 22.16 21.08
CA GLY A 453 -23.91 20.76 20.73
C GLY A 453 -25.21 20.50 19.98
N ILE A 454 -25.37 19.27 19.50
CA ILE A 454 -26.56 18.87 18.74
C ILE A 454 -27.85 18.90 19.57
N GLY A 455 -27.74 18.66 20.88
CA GLY A 455 -28.86 18.67 21.82
C GLY A 455 -29.70 17.39 21.82
N GLU A 456 -30.85 17.46 22.49
CA GLU A 456 -31.81 16.35 22.62
C GLU A 456 -32.78 16.27 21.43
N PRO A 457 -33.28 15.06 21.09
CA PRO A 457 -33.11 13.76 21.78
C PRO A 457 -31.85 12.96 21.40
N LEU A 458 -31.06 13.42 20.44
CA LEU A 458 -29.91 12.66 19.91
C LEU A 458 -28.79 12.52 20.95
N LYS A 459 -28.56 13.57 21.75
CA LYS A 459 -27.58 13.55 22.84
C LYS A 459 -27.79 12.36 23.78
N SER A 460 -29.03 12.08 24.19
CA SER A 460 -29.38 10.91 24.99
C SER A 460 -29.18 9.57 24.27
N ALA A 461 -29.07 9.55 22.95
CA ALA A 461 -28.78 8.35 22.17
C ALA A 461 -27.29 8.05 22.04
N LEU A 462 -26.40 9.03 22.27
CA LEU A 462 -24.96 8.87 22.12
C LEU A 462 -24.40 7.82 23.11
N PRO A 463 -23.38 7.04 22.72
CA PRO A 463 -22.72 6.02 23.56
C PRO A 463 -21.74 6.61 24.60
N ILE A 464 -21.93 7.86 25.02
CA ILE A 464 -20.99 8.58 25.89
C ILE A 464 -21.68 9.17 27.12
N GLU A 465 -20.93 9.29 28.21
CA GLU A 465 -21.30 10.05 29.42
C GLU A 465 -20.26 11.13 29.66
N TYR A 466 -20.71 12.32 30.04
CA TYR A 466 -19.83 13.40 30.46
C TYR A 466 -19.47 13.22 31.92
N GLU A 467 -18.19 13.24 32.25
CA GLU A 467 -17.76 13.28 33.65
C GLU A 467 -18.11 14.63 34.26
N THR A 468 -18.72 14.62 35.45
CA THR A 468 -19.18 15.81 36.18
C THR A 468 -18.05 16.62 36.82
N SER A 469 -16.81 16.15 36.77
CA SER A 469 -15.64 16.87 37.28
C SER A 469 -15.06 17.81 36.22
N ASN A 470 -14.97 19.09 36.58
CA ASN A 470 -14.41 20.23 35.84
C ASN A 470 -13.51 19.89 34.64
N GLU A 471 -13.83 20.59 33.53
CA GLU A 471 -13.10 20.67 32.28
C GLU A 471 -11.58 20.47 32.40
N ILE A 472 -11.11 19.23 32.25
CA ILE A 472 -9.76 19.02 31.75
C ILE A 472 -9.81 19.34 30.24
N MET A 473 -9.87 20.63 29.89
CA MET A 473 -9.47 21.10 28.56
C MET A 473 -7.94 21.13 28.53
N ASN A 474 -7.30 19.96 28.61
CA ASN A 474 -5.89 19.89 28.26
C ASN A 474 -5.83 20.13 26.74
N SER A 475 -5.22 21.24 26.32
CA SER A 475 -4.66 21.32 24.98
C SER A 475 -3.56 20.27 24.92
N ALA A 476 -3.90 19.05 24.52
CA ALA A 476 -2.92 17.99 24.38
C ALA A 476 -2.04 18.36 23.18
N SER A 477 -0.82 18.88 23.44
CA SER A 477 0.24 18.77 22.44
C SER A 477 0.58 17.29 22.35
N LEU A 478 -0.04 16.59 21.40
CA LEU A 478 0.07 15.15 21.24
C LEU A 478 1.47 14.80 20.72
N ASN A 479 2.44 14.73 21.64
CA ASN A 479 3.75 14.17 21.33
C ASN A 479 3.60 12.64 21.27
N ASP A 480 3.26 12.15 20.08
CA ASP A 480 2.97 10.75 19.83
C ASP A 480 4.25 9.89 19.88
N LYS A 481 4.53 9.29 21.04
CA LYS A 481 5.65 8.34 21.21
C LYS A 481 5.52 7.07 20.34
N LYS A 482 4.34 6.79 19.77
CA LYS A 482 4.08 5.60 18.93
C LYS A 482 3.79 5.92 17.45
N LYS A 483 3.82 7.20 17.05
CA LYS A 483 3.54 7.68 15.67
C LYS A 483 2.27 7.11 15.00
N ARG A 484 1.21 6.81 15.76
CA ARG A 484 -0.07 6.34 15.22
C ARG A 484 -0.93 7.48 14.65
N TYR A 485 -0.77 8.71 15.11
CA TYR A 485 -1.54 9.91 14.75
C TYR A 485 -0.64 11.15 14.66
N SER A 486 0.50 11.02 13.96
CA SER A 486 1.52 12.08 13.88
C SER A 486 1.03 13.37 13.23
N GLY A 487 -0.12 13.36 12.55
CA GLY A 487 -0.68 14.54 11.91
C GLY A 487 -1.44 15.49 12.82
N CYS A 488 -1.86 15.10 14.03
CA CYS A 488 -2.72 15.92 14.88
C CYS A 488 -1.96 17.08 15.54
N LYS A 489 -2.24 18.34 15.15
CA LYS A 489 -1.54 19.54 15.66
C LYS A 489 -2.19 20.13 16.92
N HIS A 490 -3.49 20.47 16.87
CA HIS A 490 -4.18 21.18 17.95
C HIS A 490 -5.65 20.74 18.11
N MET A 491 -5.94 19.81 19.03
CA MET A 491 -7.30 19.41 19.37
C MET A 491 -7.56 19.44 20.88
N ARG A 492 -8.79 19.78 21.26
CA ARG A 492 -9.32 19.65 22.61
C ARG A 492 -9.94 18.27 22.74
N VAL A 493 -9.50 17.52 23.74
CA VAL A 493 -10.11 16.24 24.12
C VAL A 493 -10.92 16.49 25.38
N LYS A 494 -12.14 15.94 25.45
CA LYS A 494 -12.96 16.01 26.67
C LYS A 494 -12.82 14.71 27.46
N SER A 495 -12.90 14.78 28.79
CA SER A 495 -13.03 13.56 29.59
C SER A 495 -14.42 12.96 29.38
N LEU A 496 -14.49 11.94 28.54
CA LEU A 496 -15.70 11.18 28.23
C LEU A 496 -15.53 9.75 28.69
N LYS A 497 -16.60 9.17 29.23
CA LYS A 497 -16.71 7.73 29.48
C LYS A 497 -17.63 7.10 28.45
N ALA A 498 -17.31 5.89 28.02
CA ALA A 498 -18.28 5.08 27.27
C ALA A 498 -19.41 4.67 28.21
N ARG A 499 -20.65 4.78 27.73
CA ARG A 499 -21.83 4.24 28.41
C ARG A 499 -21.76 2.72 28.47
N ALA A 500 -22.63 2.11 29.27
CA ALA A 500 -22.78 0.65 29.31
C ALA A 500 -23.12 0.02 27.94
N ASP A 501 -23.77 0.78 27.04
CA ASP A 501 -24.07 0.38 25.66
C ASP A 501 -23.05 0.88 24.62
N GLY A 502 -21.95 1.50 25.07
CA GLY A 502 -20.85 2.00 24.26
C GLY A 502 -19.62 1.09 24.30
N ILE A 503 -18.97 0.91 23.15
CA ILE A 503 -17.73 0.16 22.97
C ILE A 503 -16.63 1.14 22.57
N VAL A 504 -15.51 1.15 23.31
CA VAL A 504 -14.36 1.97 22.94
C VAL A 504 -13.54 1.23 21.88
N GLU A 505 -13.52 1.75 20.66
CA GLU A 505 -12.78 1.19 19.52
C GLU A 505 -11.31 1.63 19.55
N SER A 506 -11.03 2.82 20.07
CA SER A 506 -9.67 3.36 20.17
C SER A 506 -9.51 4.36 21.30
N TYR A 507 -8.27 4.50 21.76
CA TYR A 507 -7.87 5.43 22.82
C TYR A 507 -6.81 6.39 22.30
N TRP A 508 -6.81 7.60 22.85
CA TRP A 508 -5.67 8.48 22.87
C TRP A 508 -4.52 7.86 23.69
N ASN A 509 -3.31 8.40 23.52
CA ASN A 509 -2.11 7.86 24.17
C ASN A 509 -2.12 7.96 25.70
N ASP A 510 -2.91 8.87 26.26
CA ASP A 510 -3.13 9.08 27.69
C ASP A 510 -4.25 8.18 28.26
N GLY A 511 -4.82 7.29 27.45
CA GLY A 511 -5.89 6.38 27.85
C GLY A 511 -7.29 6.99 27.79
N VAL A 512 -7.45 8.22 27.29
CA VAL A 512 -8.77 8.82 27.07
C VAL A 512 -9.41 8.17 25.83
N PRO A 513 -10.69 7.76 25.86
CA PRO A 513 -11.37 7.23 24.68
C PRO A 513 -11.33 8.21 23.50
N PHE A 514 -10.92 7.73 22.33
CA PHE A 514 -10.87 8.53 21.10
C PHE A 514 -12.08 8.25 20.21
N LEU A 515 -12.36 6.98 19.92
CA LEU A 515 -13.52 6.56 19.14
C LEU A 515 -14.40 5.63 19.99
N ILE A 516 -15.66 6.03 20.17
CA ILE A 516 -16.66 5.25 20.90
C ILE A 516 -17.80 4.90 19.95
N LYS A 517 -18.13 3.62 19.86
CA LYS A 517 -19.19 3.08 19.03
C LYS A 517 -20.37 2.64 19.89
N LYS A 518 -21.58 3.00 19.51
CA LYS A 518 -22.81 2.36 19.96
C LYS A 518 -23.08 1.14 19.07
N HIS A 519 -23.16 -0.05 19.67
CA HIS A 519 -23.44 -1.26 18.90
C HIS A 519 -24.89 -1.23 18.36
N GLU A 520 -25.10 -1.81 17.17
CA GLU A 520 -26.42 -1.97 16.58
C GLU A 520 -27.32 -2.82 17.49
N THR A 521 -28.53 -2.34 17.75
CA THR A 521 -29.57 -3.11 18.45
C THR A 521 -30.84 -3.15 17.60
N GLY A 522 -31.09 -4.28 16.94
CA GLY A 522 -32.33 -4.56 16.23
C GLY A 522 -32.61 -3.66 15.02
N GLN A 523 -33.16 -2.46 15.26
CA GLN A 523 -33.62 -1.51 14.24
C GLN A 523 -32.78 -0.22 14.16
N ASN A 524 -32.00 0.09 15.20
CA ASN A 524 -31.23 1.33 15.26
C ASN A 524 -29.90 1.20 14.52
N GLY A 525 -29.51 2.25 13.79
CA GLY A 525 -28.23 2.31 13.10
C GLY A 525 -27.04 2.44 14.07
N ALA A 526 -25.81 2.42 13.55
CA ALA A 526 -24.63 2.63 14.40
C ALA A 526 -24.43 4.13 14.68
N ILE A 527 -23.97 4.47 15.89
CA ILE A 527 -23.48 5.82 16.22
C ILE A 527 -22.01 5.71 16.60
N TYR A 528 -21.16 6.46 15.91
CA TYR A 528 -19.76 6.64 16.27
C TYR A 528 -19.57 8.04 16.81
N VAL A 529 -18.86 8.17 17.93
CA VAL A 529 -18.48 9.46 18.52
C VAL A 529 -16.96 9.58 18.52
N LEU A 530 -16.46 10.59 17.83
CA LEU A 530 -15.06 10.99 17.90
C LEU A 530 -14.88 12.03 19.00
N ASN A 531 -14.13 11.67 20.04
CA ASN A 531 -13.77 12.54 21.14
C ASN A 531 -12.56 13.41 20.76
N ALA A 532 -12.79 14.30 19.80
CA ALA A 532 -11.83 15.28 19.34
C ALA A 532 -12.59 16.55 18.96
N THR A 533 -12.24 17.69 19.56
CA THR A 533 -12.83 18.99 19.23
C THR A 533 -11.76 19.91 18.66
N PRO A 534 -11.92 20.41 17.44
CA PRO A 534 -10.95 21.30 16.83
C PRO A 534 -10.81 22.63 17.59
N CYS A 535 -9.58 23.15 17.69
CA CYS A 535 -9.25 24.48 18.25
C CYS A 535 -9.41 25.69 17.29
N SER A 536 -9.69 25.45 16.00
CA SER A 536 -9.67 26.37 14.85
C SER A 536 -10.75 25.88 13.88
N VAL A 537 -11.29 26.80 13.08
CA VAL A 537 -12.34 26.51 12.09
C VAL A 537 -11.78 25.71 10.91
N GLU A 538 -10.51 25.92 10.60
CA GLU A 538 -9.77 25.10 9.63
C GLU A 538 -9.39 23.75 10.26
N VAL A 539 -10.17 22.69 9.96
CA VAL A 539 -9.98 21.38 10.61
C VAL A 539 -8.75 20.66 10.08
N ILE A 540 -8.42 20.82 8.79
CA ILE A 540 -7.37 20.02 8.16
C ILE A 540 -6.07 20.82 8.08
N SER A 541 -6.01 21.92 7.32
CA SER A 541 -4.78 22.72 7.16
C SER A 541 -4.06 23.00 8.50
N ASP A 542 -4.83 23.34 9.53
CA ASP A 542 -4.31 23.75 10.84
C ASP A 542 -4.20 22.62 11.88
N GLN A 543 -4.92 21.49 11.74
CA GLN A 543 -5.05 20.53 12.85
C GLN A 543 -4.76 19.08 12.51
N TRP A 544 -4.71 18.74 11.23
CA TRP A 544 -4.28 17.44 10.76
C TRP A 544 -3.32 17.62 9.60
N GLU A 545 -2.20 16.90 9.56
CA GLU A 545 -1.44 16.81 8.30
C GLU A 545 -2.39 16.29 7.21
N GLY A 546 -2.59 17.07 6.14
CA GLY A 546 -3.58 16.76 5.10
C GLY A 546 -3.40 15.41 4.41
N ASN A 547 -2.24 14.77 4.62
CA ASN A 547 -1.87 13.46 4.10
C ASN A 547 -1.79 12.36 5.18
N ASP A 548 -2.33 12.58 6.39
CA ASP A 548 -2.33 11.56 7.43
C ASP A 548 -3.28 10.40 7.03
N ASN A 549 -2.68 9.37 6.44
CA ASN A 549 -3.37 8.17 6.00
C ASN A 549 -4.08 7.42 7.14
N SER A 550 -3.71 7.64 8.41
CA SER A 550 -4.34 6.96 9.55
C SER A 550 -5.76 7.47 9.79
N ILE A 551 -5.97 8.79 9.77
CA ILE A 551 -7.28 9.40 10.02
C ILE A 551 -8.21 9.21 8.82
N ILE A 552 -7.68 9.32 7.60
CA ILE A 552 -8.42 9.03 6.36
C ILE A 552 -8.93 7.58 6.37
N ARG A 553 -8.08 6.62 6.77
CA ARG A 553 -8.48 5.21 6.90
C ARG A 553 -9.49 5.00 8.01
N LEU A 554 -9.34 5.67 9.16
CA LEU A 554 -10.29 5.58 10.26
C LEU A 554 -11.68 6.03 9.80
N PHE A 555 -11.79 7.23 9.24
CA PHE A 555 -13.06 7.76 8.75
C PHE A 555 -13.65 6.89 7.64
N GLY A 556 -12.82 6.45 6.68
CA GLY A 556 -13.28 5.51 5.65
C GLY A 556 -13.86 4.23 6.24
N ASN A 557 -13.18 3.61 7.22
CA ASN A 557 -13.65 2.38 7.86
C ASN A 557 -14.90 2.61 8.70
N VAL A 558 -14.97 3.71 9.44
CA VAL A 558 -16.15 4.08 10.23
C VAL A 558 -17.34 4.30 9.31
N VAL A 559 -17.16 4.96 8.17
CA VAL A 559 -18.21 5.12 7.15
C VAL A 559 -18.71 3.78 6.63
N VAL A 560 -17.81 2.85 6.26
CA VAL A 560 -18.26 1.51 5.84
C VAL A 560 -19.05 0.82 6.95
N SER A 561 -18.55 0.93 8.18
CA SER A 561 -19.11 0.25 9.35
C SER A 561 -20.37 0.92 9.88
N SER A 562 -20.61 2.19 9.57
CA SER A 562 -21.83 2.93 9.89
C SER A 562 -22.84 2.89 8.76
N ALA A 563 -22.40 2.68 7.52
CA ALA A 563 -23.23 2.61 6.33
C ALA A 563 -24.13 1.36 6.38
N ASN A 564 -25.16 1.47 7.19
CA ASN A 564 -26.26 0.55 7.32
C ASN A 564 -27.50 1.15 6.66
N TYR A 565 -28.48 0.28 6.44
CA TYR A 565 -29.70 0.68 5.74
C TYR A 565 -30.57 1.53 6.63
N ILE A 566 -31.09 2.61 6.06
CA ILE A 566 -32.35 3.20 6.49
C ILE A 566 -33.41 2.25 6.00
N THR A 567 -34.05 1.51 6.90
CA THR A 567 -35.32 0.86 6.59
C THR A 567 -36.24 1.90 5.98
N LEU A 568 -36.41 1.87 4.65
CA LEU A 568 -37.55 2.53 4.04
C LEU A 568 -38.74 2.02 4.86
N PRO A 569 -39.54 2.92 5.48
CA PRO A 569 -40.77 2.46 6.09
C PRO A 569 -41.49 1.68 4.99
N ASN A 570 -41.87 0.45 5.29
CA ASN A 570 -42.73 -0.34 4.45
C ASN A 570 -43.88 0.58 4.03
N LYS A 571 -43.82 1.15 2.82
CA LYS A 571 -45.02 1.52 2.11
C LYS A 571 -45.71 0.18 1.95
N LYS A 572 -46.64 -0.11 2.85
CA LYS A 572 -47.71 -1.04 2.57
C LYS A 572 -48.20 -0.66 1.18
N CYS A 573 -47.97 -1.52 0.19
CA CYS A 573 -48.77 -1.53 -1.02
C CYS A 573 -50.20 -1.81 -0.55
N ASN A 574 -50.90 -0.75 -0.17
CA ASN A 574 -52.34 -0.66 -0.28
C ASN A 574 -52.57 0.30 -1.43
N GLU A 575 -52.50 -0.25 -2.63
CA GLU A 575 -53.42 -0.03 -3.75
C GLU A 575 -53.16 -1.12 -4.79
#